data_AF-A0A183DGR1-F1
#
_entry.id   AF-A0A183DGR1-F1
#
_cell.length_a   1.000
_cell.length_b   1.000
_cell.length_c   1.000
_cell.angle_alpha   90.00
_cell.angle_beta   90.00
_cell.angle_gamma   90.00
#
_symmetry.space_group_name_H-M   'P 1'
#
loop_
_entity.id
_entity.type
_entity.pdbx_description
1 polymer ?
#
loop_
_entity_poly.entity_id
_entity_poly.type
_entity_poly.pdbx_seq_one_letter_code
_entity_poly.pdbx_strand_id
1 'polypeptide(L)'
;LAKILGKFIHEEWTEQCNNSTSTDESPVPVTESFVNDIVNGFARSMSWQRRQTFALFCEKCIESRLMSYDQFSSLLLDDLLKLSFDAVPNVRLAFARAVSQTRGGRSFHGERDSSAVRRGLQKLLIDKDLDCRRAARNSLGFSDTESLVDVSLL
;
A
#
# COMPACT_ATOMS: atom_id res chain seq x y z
N LEU A 1 13.54 -5.51 -6.31
CA LEU A 1 12.16 -5.64 -6.81
C LEU A 1 11.49 -4.29 -7.04
N ALA A 2 11.30 -3.42 -6.02
CA ALA A 2 10.58 -2.15 -6.22
C ALA A 2 11.20 -1.26 -7.31
N LYS A 3 12.53 -1.10 -7.30
CA LYS A 3 13.28 -0.38 -8.35
C LYS A 3 13.16 -1.02 -9.75
N ILE A 4 12.93 -2.33 -9.83
CA ILE A 4 12.74 -3.03 -11.10
C ILE A 4 11.35 -2.70 -11.64
N LEU A 5 10.32 -2.80 -10.79
CA LEU A 5 8.95 -2.39 -11.16
C LEU A 5 8.90 -0.93 -11.62
N GLY A 6 9.56 -0.02 -10.89
CA GLY A 6 9.61 1.40 -11.28
C GLY A 6 10.24 1.63 -12.67
N LYS A 7 11.20 0.79 -13.09
CA LYS A 7 11.78 0.89 -14.43
C LYS A 7 10.78 0.45 -15.51
N PHE A 8 10.14 -0.71 -15.34
CA PHE A 8 9.14 -1.19 -16.28
C PHE A 8 7.96 -0.23 -16.42
N ILE A 9 7.46 0.32 -15.30
CA ILE A 9 6.40 1.34 -15.33
C ILE A 9 6.86 2.57 -16.12
N HIS A 10 8.08 3.06 -15.87
CA HIS A 10 8.57 4.23 -16.58
C HIS A 10 8.65 3.96 -18.08
N GLU A 11 9.22 2.83 -18.50
CA GLU A 11 9.35 2.43 -19.90
C GLU A 11 7.98 2.28 -20.58
N GLU A 12 7.05 1.52 -20.00
CA GLU A 12 5.77 1.22 -20.66
C GLU A 12 4.75 2.36 -20.59
N TRP A 13 4.64 3.04 -19.44
CA TRP A 13 3.62 4.08 -19.27
C TRP A 13 4.03 5.44 -19.83
N THR A 14 5.32 5.69 -20.11
CA THR A 14 5.69 6.87 -20.92
C THR A 14 5.48 6.64 -22.42
N GLU A 15 5.67 5.41 -22.91
CA GLU A 15 5.45 5.06 -24.32
C GLU A 15 3.97 5.08 -24.71
N GLN A 16 3.07 4.71 -23.80
CA GLN A 16 1.63 4.70 -24.06
C GLN A 16 1.01 6.10 -24.19
N CYS A 17 1.65 7.13 -23.64
CA CYS A 17 1.26 8.53 -23.85
C CYS A 17 1.63 9.06 -25.26
N ASN A 18 2.50 8.36 -25.99
CA ASN A 18 3.00 8.80 -27.30
C ASN A 18 2.34 8.07 -28.49
N ASN A 19 1.71 6.91 -28.29
CA ASN A 19 1.13 6.12 -29.37
C ASN A 19 -0.39 5.96 -29.22
N SER A 20 -1.13 6.90 -29.83
CA SER A 20 -2.57 6.76 -30.11
C SER A 20 -2.77 6.12 -31.49
N THR A 21 -2.42 4.84 -31.66
CA THR A 21 -2.76 4.12 -32.89
C THR A 21 -3.12 2.67 -32.60
N SER A 22 -4.36 2.32 -32.96
CA SER A 22 -4.95 0.99 -32.82
C SER A 22 -4.27 -0.04 -33.72
N THR A 23 -3.97 -1.22 -33.19
CA THR A 23 -4.41 -2.53 -33.71
C THR A 23 -3.93 -3.65 -32.79
N ASP A 24 -4.90 -4.49 -32.40
CA ASP A 24 -4.89 -5.93 -32.15
C ASP A 24 -3.56 -6.66 -31.86
N GLU A 25 -3.56 -7.45 -30.77
CA GLU A 25 -2.48 -8.30 -30.24
C GLU A 25 -1.26 -7.58 -29.63
N SER A 26 -1.46 -6.71 -28.63
CA SER A 26 -0.34 -6.32 -27.76
C SER A 26 -0.02 -7.46 -26.78
N PRO A 27 1.24 -7.93 -26.67
CA PRO A 27 1.67 -8.81 -25.58
C PRO A 27 1.27 -8.15 -24.25
N VAL A 28 0.77 -8.95 -23.29
CA VAL A 28 0.50 -8.48 -21.93
C VAL A 28 1.70 -7.64 -21.46
N PRO A 29 1.51 -6.37 -21.03
CA PRO A 29 2.61 -5.52 -20.62
C PRO A 29 3.49 -6.24 -19.58
N VAL A 30 4.80 -6.12 -19.71
CA VAL A 30 5.76 -6.74 -18.79
C VAL A 30 5.51 -6.27 -17.36
N THR A 31 5.05 -5.02 -17.19
CA THR A 31 4.60 -4.52 -15.89
C THR A 31 3.45 -5.36 -15.32
N GLU A 32 2.43 -5.70 -16.12
CA GLU A 32 1.26 -6.42 -15.63
C GLU A 32 1.60 -7.85 -15.20
N SER A 33 2.36 -8.57 -16.03
CA SER A 33 2.81 -9.93 -15.68
C SER A 33 3.71 -9.93 -14.43
N PHE A 34 4.66 -8.99 -14.35
CA PHE A 34 5.53 -8.85 -13.18
C PHE A 34 4.76 -8.47 -11.91
N VAL A 35 3.78 -7.56 -12.00
CA VAL A 35 2.92 -7.19 -10.86
C VAL A 35 2.10 -8.38 -10.40
N ASN A 36 1.53 -9.16 -11.32
CA ASN A 36 0.75 -10.34 -10.99
C ASN A 36 1.61 -11.40 -10.27
N ASP A 37 2.86 -11.61 -10.70
CA ASP A 37 3.80 -12.50 -10.02
C ASP A 37 4.13 -12.04 -8.60
N ILE A 38 4.35 -10.73 -8.41
CA ILE A 38 4.57 -10.14 -7.08
C ILE A 38 3.35 -10.34 -6.18
N VAL A 39 2.15 -10.06 -6.69
CA VAL A 39 0.91 -10.19 -5.93
C VAL A 39 0.64 -11.65 -5.55
N ASN A 40 0.73 -12.57 -6.50
CA ASN A 40 0.45 -13.99 -6.23
C ASN A 40 1.55 -14.63 -5.36
N GLY A 41 2.82 -14.28 -5.59
CA GLY A 41 3.95 -14.82 -4.84
C GLY A 41 4.06 -14.30 -3.42
N PHE A 42 3.59 -13.07 -3.16
CA PHE A 42 3.75 -12.40 -1.87
C PHE A 42 2.43 -12.02 -1.20
N ALA A 43 1.61 -11.16 -1.79
CA ALA A 43 0.39 -10.63 -1.16
C ALA A 43 -0.64 -11.72 -0.84
N ARG A 44 -0.79 -12.70 -1.72
CA ARG A 44 -1.78 -13.79 -1.61
C ARG A 44 -1.19 -15.10 -1.07
N SER A 45 0.07 -15.06 -0.64
CA SER A 45 0.77 -16.22 -0.09
C SER A 45 0.18 -16.67 1.26
N MET A 46 0.21 -17.97 1.51
CA MET A 46 -0.11 -18.52 2.84
C MET A 46 0.91 -18.12 3.92
N SER A 47 2.16 -17.83 3.53
CA SER A 47 3.19 -17.33 4.46
C SER A 47 2.94 -15.87 4.82
N TRP A 48 2.71 -15.61 6.11
CA TRP A 48 2.51 -14.25 6.62
C TRP A 48 3.76 -13.38 6.42
N GLN A 49 4.97 -13.97 6.48
CA GLN A 49 6.22 -13.24 6.21
C GLN A 49 6.24 -12.70 4.79
N ARG A 50 5.77 -13.49 3.80
CA ARG A 50 5.69 -13.02 2.41
C ARG A 50 4.66 -11.91 2.24
N ARG A 51 3.50 -12.01 2.90
CA ARG A 51 2.49 -10.93 2.89
C ARG A 51 3.01 -9.65 3.54
N GLN A 52 3.75 -9.76 4.64
CA GLN A 52 4.45 -8.63 5.25
C GLN A 52 5.48 -8.02 4.28
N THR A 53 6.28 -8.85 3.61
CA THR A 53 7.24 -8.39 2.60
C THR A 53 6.55 -7.63 1.46
N PHE A 54 5.35 -8.02 1.05
CA PHE A 54 4.56 -7.27 0.06
C PHE A 54 4.19 -5.86 0.58
N ALA A 55 3.77 -5.73 1.84
CA ALA A 55 3.49 -4.42 2.42
C ALA A 55 4.75 -3.53 2.48
N LEU A 56 5.90 -4.09 2.87
CA LEU A 56 7.19 -3.38 2.86
C LEU A 56 7.62 -2.99 1.44
N PHE A 57 7.35 -3.83 0.45
CA PHE A 57 7.57 -3.51 -0.95
C PHE A 57 6.71 -2.31 -1.39
N CYS A 58 5.43 -2.30 -1.01
CA CYS A 58 4.52 -1.18 -1.27
C CYS A 58 4.99 0.12 -0.61
N GLU A 59 5.41 0.04 0.66
CA GLU A 59 5.99 1.16 1.40
C GLU A 59 7.16 1.77 0.62
N LYS A 60 8.08 0.94 0.13
CA LYS A 60 9.23 1.41 -0.66
C LYS A 60 8.83 2.00 -2.01
N CYS A 61 7.78 1.50 -2.66
CA CYS A 61 7.27 2.09 -3.90
C CYS A 61 6.77 3.52 -3.67
N ILE A 62 6.00 3.73 -2.59
CA ILE A 62 5.46 5.04 -2.20
C ILE A 62 6.58 5.98 -1.74
N GLU A 63 7.42 5.54 -0.81
CA GLU A 63 8.51 6.36 -0.22
C GLU A 63 9.52 6.81 -1.28
N SER A 64 9.93 5.90 -2.16
CA SER A 64 10.92 6.20 -3.20
C SER A 64 10.31 6.87 -4.44
N ARG A 65 8.99 7.14 -4.45
CA ARG A 65 8.25 7.73 -5.57
C ARG A 65 8.56 7.07 -6.91
N LEU A 66 8.63 5.74 -6.91
CA LEU A 66 9.01 4.96 -8.11
C LEU A 66 7.89 4.92 -9.16
N MET A 67 6.69 5.32 -8.77
CA MET A 67 5.50 5.45 -9.60
C MET A 67 4.58 6.54 -9.03
N SER A 68 3.66 7.07 -9.83
CA SER A 68 2.63 7.99 -9.35
C SER A 68 1.64 7.29 -8.41
N TYR A 69 0.86 8.06 -7.65
CA TYR A 69 -0.20 7.49 -6.82
C TYR A 69 -1.29 6.80 -7.65
N ASP A 70 -1.55 7.27 -8.87
CA ASP A 70 -2.53 6.66 -9.77
C ASP A 70 -2.04 5.30 -10.29
N GLN A 71 -0.76 5.22 -10.70
CA GLN A 71 -0.10 3.97 -11.07
C GLN A 71 -0.06 2.97 -9.92
N PHE A 72 0.29 3.44 -8.72
CA PHE A 72 0.27 2.60 -7.53
C PHE A 72 -1.14 2.08 -7.24
N SER A 73 -2.14 2.95 -7.36
CA SER A 73 -3.53 2.60 -7.13
C SER A 73 -4.00 1.50 -8.06
N SER A 74 -3.74 1.64 -9.37
CA SER A 74 -4.15 0.67 -10.38
C SER A 74 -3.47 -0.69 -10.24
N LEU A 75 -2.21 -0.72 -9.76
CA LEU A 75 -1.39 -1.93 -9.79
C LEU A 75 -1.36 -2.70 -8.45
N LEU A 76 -1.36 -2.00 -7.32
CA LEU A 76 -0.96 -2.60 -6.03
C LEU A 76 -1.94 -2.30 -4.88
N LEU A 77 -2.70 -1.21 -4.94
CA LEU A 77 -3.45 -0.74 -3.78
C LEU A 77 -4.54 -1.70 -3.32
N ASP A 78 -5.28 -2.31 -4.24
CA ASP A 78 -6.37 -3.23 -3.89
C ASP A 78 -5.85 -4.46 -3.12
N ASP A 79 -4.70 -5.01 -3.50
CA ASP A 79 -4.08 -6.12 -2.76
C ASP A 79 -3.42 -5.66 -1.44
N LEU A 80 -2.88 -4.43 -1.39
CA LEU A 80 -2.39 -3.84 -0.13
C LEU A 80 -3.54 -3.62 0.86
N LEU A 81 -4.70 -3.13 0.42
CA LEU A 81 -5.87 -2.88 1.26
C LEU A 81 -6.38 -4.15 1.95
N LYS A 82 -6.30 -5.31 1.29
CA LYS A 82 -6.68 -6.61 1.89
C LYS A 82 -5.83 -6.92 3.13
N LEU A 83 -4.57 -6.48 3.18
CA LEU A 83 -3.68 -6.70 4.32
C LEU A 83 -4.11 -5.96 5.58
N SER A 84 -4.96 -4.92 5.48
CA SER A 84 -5.55 -4.27 6.66
C SER A 84 -6.50 -5.19 7.46
N PHE A 85 -6.91 -6.32 6.86
CA PHE A 85 -7.77 -7.34 7.48
C PHE A 85 -7.01 -8.64 7.78
N ASP A 86 -5.68 -8.68 7.62
CA ASP A 86 -4.91 -9.91 7.79
C ASP A 86 -5.08 -10.50 9.19
N ALA A 87 -5.07 -11.82 9.31
CA ALA A 87 -5.14 -12.48 10.62
C ALA A 87 -3.92 -12.16 11.50
N VAL A 88 -2.76 -11.88 10.91
CA VAL A 88 -1.50 -11.66 11.62
C VAL A 88 -1.28 -10.16 11.90
N PRO A 89 -1.14 -9.73 13.17
CA PRO A 89 -0.93 -8.31 13.51
C PRO A 89 0.26 -7.67 12.80
N ASN A 90 1.38 -8.38 12.70
CA ASN A 90 2.58 -7.90 12.01
C ASN A 90 2.35 -7.52 10.53
N VAL A 91 1.38 -8.15 9.88
CA VAL A 91 1.00 -7.83 8.50
C VAL A 91 0.11 -6.58 8.47
N ARG A 92 -0.85 -6.47 9.40
CA ARG A 92 -1.70 -5.28 9.55
C ARG A 92 -0.89 -4.03 9.92
N LEU A 93 0.09 -4.17 10.81
CA LEU A 93 1.05 -3.13 11.15
C LEU A 93 1.86 -2.68 9.93
N ALA A 94 2.31 -3.62 9.11
CA ALA A 94 3.05 -3.31 7.89
C ALA A 94 2.17 -2.58 6.85
N PHE A 95 0.88 -2.94 6.73
CA PHE A 95 -0.08 -2.14 5.94
C PHE A 95 -0.14 -0.69 6.42
N ALA A 96 -0.34 -0.46 7.73
CA ALA A 96 -0.44 0.89 8.27
C ALA A 96 0.82 1.71 7.97
N ARG A 97 2.01 1.13 8.17
CA ARG A 97 3.29 1.76 7.84
C ARG A 97 3.41 2.09 6.37
N ALA A 98 3.04 1.16 5.48
CA ALA A 98 3.12 1.36 4.04
C ALA A 98 2.32 2.57 3.55
N VAL A 99 1.15 2.83 4.16
CA VAL A 99 0.29 3.95 3.76
C VAL A 99 0.53 5.23 4.58
N SER A 100 1.51 5.26 5.48
CA SER A 100 1.75 6.40 6.39
C SER A 100 2.01 7.72 5.66
N GLN A 101 2.72 7.68 4.54
CA GLN A 101 3.04 8.87 3.74
C GLN A 101 1.86 9.38 2.89
N THR A 102 0.79 8.61 2.80
CA THR A 102 -0.41 8.97 2.01
C THR A 102 -1.33 9.96 2.73
N ARG A 103 -0.97 10.40 3.96
CA ARG A 103 -1.75 11.32 4.81
C ARG A 103 -3.18 10.82 5.03
N GLY A 104 -3.34 9.53 5.33
CA GLY A 104 -4.65 8.88 5.48
C GLY A 104 -5.40 8.71 4.16
N GLY A 105 -4.67 8.46 3.06
CA GLY A 105 -5.22 8.27 1.72
C GLY A 105 -5.41 9.55 0.89
N ARG A 106 -5.16 10.74 1.45
CA ARG A 106 -5.35 12.04 0.75
C ARG A 106 -4.41 12.25 -0.44
N SER A 107 -3.31 11.50 -0.53
CA SER A 107 -2.40 11.58 -1.68
C SER A 107 -2.92 10.87 -2.93
N PHE A 108 -3.95 10.03 -2.82
CA PHE A 108 -4.60 9.40 -3.98
C PHE A 108 -5.64 10.36 -4.58
N HIS A 109 -5.66 10.52 -5.90
CA HIS A 109 -6.58 11.44 -6.58
C HIS A 109 -8.03 10.93 -6.60
N GLY A 110 -8.25 9.63 -6.49
CA GLY A 110 -9.59 9.02 -6.49
C GLY A 110 -10.26 8.98 -5.11
N GLU A 111 -11.52 9.44 -5.03
CA GLU A 111 -12.31 9.38 -3.78
C GLU A 111 -12.47 7.95 -3.25
N ARG A 112 -12.62 6.97 -4.16
CA ARG A 112 -12.69 5.54 -3.83
C ARG A 112 -11.47 5.11 -3.04
N ASP A 113 -10.29 5.40 -3.57
CA ASP A 113 -9.00 4.89 -3.08
C ASP A 113 -8.61 5.60 -1.79
N SER A 114 -8.75 6.93 -1.78
CA SER A 114 -8.56 7.74 -0.57
C SER A 114 -9.45 7.26 0.57
N SER A 115 -10.73 7.02 0.28
CA SER A 115 -11.68 6.52 1.28
C SER A 115 -11.39 5.08 1.69
N ALA A 116 -10.91 4.23 0.79
CA ALA A 116 -10.56 2.85 1.11
C ALA A 116 -9.36 2.77 2.06
N VAL A 117 -8.29 3.53 1.79
CA VAL A 117 -7.12 3.64 2.67
C VAL A 117 -7.54 4.16 4.04
N ARG A 118 -8.33 5.24 4.07
CA ARG A 118 -8.85 5.82 5.31
C ARG A 118 -9.68 4.82 6.11
N ARG A 119 -10.57 4.06 5.46
CA ARG A 119 -11.36 3.01 6.13
C ARG A 119 -10.49 1.90 6.69
N GLY A 120 -9.47 1.45 5.95
CA GLY A 120 -8.50 0.45 6.43
C GLY A 120 -7.78 0.92 7.70
N LEU A 121 -7.31 2.18 7.70
CA LEU A 121 -6.68 2.78 8.88
C LEU A 121 -7.66 2.98 10.04
N GLN A 122 -8.89 3.44 9.78
CA GLN A 122 -9.92 3.61 10.81
C GLN A 122 -10.27 2.30 11.50
N LYS A 123 -10.32 1.19 10.77
CA LYS A 123 -10.51 -0.13 11.36
C LYS A 123 -9.39 -0.49 12.33
N LEU A 124 -8.14 -0.18 11.98
CA LEU A 124 -7.00 -0.46 12.84
C LEU A 124 -6.95 0.39 14.12
N LEU A 125 -7.73 1.48 14.22
CA LEU A 125 -7.83 2.26 15.46
C LEU A 125 -8.43 1.46 16.63
N ILE A 126 -9.21 0.42 16.35
CA ILE A 126 -9.77 -0.50 17.36
C ILE A 126 -9.13 -1.89 17.28
N ASP A 127 -7.95 -2.01 16.66
CA ASP A 127 -7.25 -3.28 16.56
C ASP A 127 -6.91 -3.83 17.95
N LYS A 128 -6.86 -5.17 18.08
CA LYS A 128 -6.45 -5.82 19.33
C LYS A 128 -4.97 -5.52 19.65
N ASP A 129 -4.16 -5.40 18.61
CA ASP A 129 -2.74 -5.13 18.71
C ASP A 129 -2.46 -3.62 18.87
N LEU A 130 -1.70 -3.26 19.92
CA LEU A 130 -1.41 -1.87 20.26
C LEU A 130 -0.59 -1.16 19.18
N ASP A 131 0.40 -1.85 18.59
CA ASP A 131 1.26 -1.25 17.57
C ASP A 131 0.47 -0.95 16.30
N CYS A 132 -0.48 -1.82 15.94
CA CYS A 132 -1.42 -1.56 14.85
C CYS A 132 -2.24 -0.28 15.10
N ARG A 133 -2.79 -0.10 16.31
CA ARG A 133 -3.54 1.12 16.68
C ARG A 133 -2.68 2.37 16.56
N ARG A 134 -1.49 2.35 17.14
CA ARG A 134 -0.54 3.48 17.10
C ARG A 134 -0.13 3.84 15.68
N ALA A 135 0.25 2.85 14.87
CA ALA A 135 0.63 3.06 13.48
C ALA A 135 -0.53 3.64 12.66
N ALA A 136 -1.76 3.20 12.91
CA ALA A 136 -2.94 3.73 12.25
C ALA A 136 -3.23 5.19 12.61
N ARG A 137 -3.12 5.55 13.90
CA ARG A 137 -3.25 6.95 14.37
C ARG A 137 -2.24 7.85 13.69
N ASN A 138 -0.97 7.45 13.66
CA ASN A 138 0.11 8.20 13.02
C ASN A 138 -0.16 8.39 11.53
N SER A 139 -0.61 7.34 10.84
CA SER A 139 -0.91 7.39 9.41
C SER A 139 -2.12 8.26 9.05
N LEU A 140 -3.08 8.41 9.97
CA LEU A 140 -4.20 9.35 9.86
C LEU A 140 -3.81 10.79 10.20
N GLY A 141 -2.62 11.00 10.77
CA GLY A 141 -2.12 12.31 11.21
C GLY A 141 -2.61 12.72 12.59
N PHE A 142 -3.03 11.77 13.43
CA PHE A 142 -3.35 12.05 14.84
C PHE A 142 -2.07 12.12 15.68
N SER A 143 -2.07 12.97 16.70
CA SER A 143 -1.00 13.03 17.70
C SER A 143 -1.00 11.76 18.56
N ASP A 144 0.19 11.32 18.98
CA ASP A 144 0.39 10.10 19.76
C ASP A 144 0.01 10.35 21.24
N THR A 145 -1.28 10.25 21.55
CA THR A 145 -1.83 10.50 22.89
C THR A 145 -2.04 9.22 23.71
N GLU A 146 -1.85 8.03 23.12
CA GLU A 146 -2.02 6.74 23.83
C GLU A 146 -0.85 6.41 24.79
N SER A 147 0.16 7.28 24.89
CA SER A 147 1.29 7.16 25.81
C SER A 147 1.17 8.00 27.09
N LEU A 148 0.12 8.82 27.22
CA LEU A 148 -0.12 9.60 28.44
C LEU A 148 -0.66 8.67 29.53
N VAL A 149 0.25 8.05 30.28
CA VAL A 149 -0.06 7.52 31.61
C VAL A 149 -0.38 8.72 32.49
N ASP A 150 -1.59 8.78 33.01
CA ASP A 150 -1.96 9.79 34.01
C ASP A 150 -1.23 9.47 35.32
N VAL A 151 -0.10 10.16 35.55
CA VAL A 151 0.71 10.03 36.76
C VAL A 151 -0.01 10.61 37.98
N SER A 152 -1.16 11.27 37.81
CA SER A 152 -1.96 11.76 38.94
C SER A 152 -2.75 10.66 39.68
N LEU A 153 -2.70 9.42 39.17
CA LEU A 153 -3.29 8.23 39.80
C LEU A 153 -2.25 7.28 40.43
N LEU A 154 -0.98 7.70 40.53
CA LEU A 154 0.09 7.04 41.30
C LEU A 154 0.43 7.86 42.55
#